data_AF-A0A964QI80-F1
#
_entry.id   AF-A0A964QI80-F1
#
_cell.length_a   1.000
_cell.length_b   1.000
_cell.length_c   1.000
_cell.angle_alpha   90.00
_cell.angle_beta   90.00
_cell.angle_gamma   90.00
#
_symmetry.space_group_name_H-M   'P 1'
#
loop_
_entity.id
_entity.type
_entity.pdbx_description
1 polymer ?
#
loop_
_entity_poly.entity_id
_entity_poly.type
_entity_poly.pdbx_seq_one_letter_code
_entity_poly.pdbx_strand_id
1 'polypeptide(L)'
;MPSSALHWLRGDLHTHCEDSRLAAAYLEGVSGRLDFIALTNHAQKPALGEQAEVITRMRTLLPGLLLFSGLEWNTPTGGHACLIFPPSSREHDHAQTFARAYDRLAGSQPAMPEALAFLAALPLAERPLFFFNHPARGQWSASELDLYLAADQGGLIAGIEAVHGHQTRDLVLALDPLAYPSAAPGGLADHLYTQGRPFALLANSDFHIHKQHLRPDYAPGVFNHTRAGVAPGQRDSAAIFAALRQGRTCAAQGHWLDLVDFRVDQARLGDTWTGPGPGMLTLTLEAGEALEALDLIGQFSHTQPPALLHSFGPQPAAPLTFSLPVPAGAKGFVRLRALAARRERPWPSQCAMRLFLSSAILLEGR
;
A
#
# COMPACT_ATOMS: atom_id res chain seq x y z
N MET A 1 7.32 14.72 -23.54
CA MET A 1 6.30 13.88 -24.21
C MET A 1 5.20 13.62 -23.20
N PRO A 2 3.90 13.63 -23.58
CA PRO A 2 2.86 13.23 -22.64
C PRO A 2 3.15 11.80 -22.21
N SER A 3 3.34 11.60 -20.89
CA SER A 3 3.56 10.29 -20.30
C SER A 3 2.38 9.37 -20.66
N SER A 4 2.69 8.26 -21.31
CA SER A 4 1.73 7.19 -21.64
C SER A 4 0.96 6.75 -20.39
N ALA A 5 -0.24 6.22 -20.56
CA ALA A 5 -1.03 5.68 -19.44
C ALA A 5 -0.20 4.68 -18.60
N LEU A 6 -0.42 4.68 -17.28
CA LEU A 6 0.25 3.77 -16.37
C LEU A 6 -0.18 2.33 -16.66
N HIS A 7 0.76 1.41 -16.61
CA HIS A 7 0.50 -0.03 -16.59
C HIS A 7 0.44 -0.49 -15.13
N TRP A 8 -0.63 -1.18 -14.73
CA TRP A 8 -0.85 -1.56 -13.35
C TRP A 8 -0.41 -3.00 -13.07
N LEU A 9 0.63 -3.15 -12.26
CA LEU A 9 1.05 -4.44 -11.71
C LEU A 9 0.39 -4.66 -10.35
N ARG A 10 -0.01 -5.89 -10.06
CA ARG A 10 -0.67 -6.26 -8.81
C ARG A 10 0.31 -6.96 -7.87
N GLY A 11 0.25 -6.66 -6.60
CA GLY A 11 1.03 -7.38 -5.62
C GLY A 11 0.52 -7.32 -4.21
N ASP A 12 1.18 -8.09 -3.36
CA ASP A 12 0.89 -8.22 -1.95
C ASP A 12 2.21 -8.15 -1.18
N LEU A 13 2.40 -7.05 -0.44
CA LEU A 13 3.68 -6.71 0.16
C LEU A 13 3.77 -7.12 1.64
N HIS A 14 2.76 -7.77 2.19
CA HIS A 14 2.72 -8.13 3.60
C HIS A 14 2.14 -9.54 3.75
N THR A 15 3.02 -10.54 3.79
CA THR A 15 2.64 -11.96 3.88
C THR A 15 3.66 -12.75 4.70
N HIS A 16 3.24 -13.91 5.23
CA HIS A 16 4.02 -14.70 6.19
C HIS A 16 4.05 -16.18 5.83
N CYS A 17 5.26 -16.73 5.79
CA CYS A 17 5.59 -18.13 5.58
C CYS A 17 6.78 -18.48 6.47
N GLU A 18 6.48 -19.02 7.65
CA GLU A 18 7.45 -19.31 8.71
C GLU A 18 8.01 -20.74 8.64
N ASP A 19 7.73 -21.49 7.57
CA ASP A 19 8.17 -22.86 7.37
C ASP A 19 8.46 -23.12 5.89
N SER A 20 9.69 -23.49 5.54
CA SER A 20 10.11 -23.73 4.14
C SER A 20 9.35 -24.88 3.48
N ARG A 21 8.83 -25.84 4.26
CA ARG A 21 8.03 -26.96 3.76
C ARG A 21 6.67 -26.50 3.23
N LEU A 22 6.18 -25.35 3.68
CA LEU A 22 4.93 -24.76 3.20
C LEU A 22 5.09 -23.88 1.97
N ALA A 23 6.31 -23.67 1.45
CA ALA A 23 6.56 -22.78 0.32
C ALA A 23 5.75 -23.17 -0.94
N ALA A 24 5.66 -24.47 -1.25
CA ALA A 24 4.87 -24.95 -2.39
C ALA A 24 3.37 -24.69 -2.20
N ALA A 25 2.82 -25.08 -1.05
CA ALA A 25 1.40 -24.87 -0.72
C ALA A 25 1.04 -23.38 -0.65
N TYR A 26 1.95 -22.53 -0.16
CA TYR A 26 1.79 -21.08 -0.20
C TYR A 26 1.61 -20.61 -1.64
N LEU A 27 2.52 -21.00 -2.54
CA LEU A 27 2.50 -20.57 -3.94
C LEU A 27 1.30 -21.11 -4.72
N GLU A 28 0.83 -22.33 -4.42
CA GLU A 28 -0.40 -22.88 -4.99
C GLU A 28 -1.64 -22.04 -4.66
N GLY A 29 -1.65 -21.38 -3.49
CA GLY A 29 -2.73 -20.48 -3.07
C GLY A 29 -2.61 -19.06 -3.62
N VAL A 30 -1.42 -18.64 -4.06
CA VAL A 30 -1.22 -17.28 -4.61
C VAL A 30 -2.10 -17.10 -5.85
N SER A 31 -2.87 -16.01 -5.87
CA SER A 31 -3.68 -15.65 -7.02
C SER A 31 -2.80 -15.45 -8.26
N GLY A 32 -3.12 -16.13 -9.36
CA GLY A 32 -2.44 -15.96 -10.66
C GLY A 32 -2.58 -14.56 -11.28
N ARG A 33 -3.25 -13.63 -10.59
CA ARG A 33 -3.37 -12.21 -10.96
C ARG A 33 -2.23 -11.35 -10.40
N LEU A 34 -1.42 -11.86 -9.46
CA LEU A 34 -0.32 -11.11 -8.88
C LEU A 34 0.92 -11.16 -9.79
N ASP A 35 1.56 -10.02 -9.93
CA ASP A 35 2.84 -9.82 -10.61
C ASP A 35 4.02 -9.86 -9.63
N PHE A 36 3.78 -9.48 -8.38
CA PHE A 36 4.81 -9.48 -7.33
C PHE A 36 4.23 -9.79 -5.95
N ILE A 37 5.06 -10.32 -5.06
CA ILE A 37 4.75 -10.53 -3.63
C ILE A 37 5.98 -10.19 -2.78
N ALA A 38 5.77 -9.92 -1.50
CA ALA A 38 6.84 -9.88 -0.51
C ALA A 38 6.58 -10.87 0.63
N LEU A 39 7.65 -11.56 1.03
CA LEU A 39 7.66 -12.35 2.26
C LEU A 39 8.26 -11.49 3.38
N THR A 40 7.45 -11.21 4.39
CA THR A 40 7.73 -10.24 5.45
C THR A 40 7.49 -10.85 6.82
N ASN A 41 8.15 -11.98 7.12
CA ASN A 41 7.97 -12.61 8.42
C ASN A 41 8.29 -11.61 9.55
N HIS A 42 7.56 -11.75 10.64
CA HIS A 42 7.78 -11.08 11.91
C HIS A 42 9.26 -11.09 12.35
N ALA A 43 9.84 -9.91 12.57
CA ALA A 43 11.26 -9.75 12.87
C ALA A 43 11.73 -10.42 14.17
N GLN A 44 10.83 -10.51 15.16
CA GLN A 44 11.08 -11.13 16.46
C GLN A 44 11.15 -12.66 16.42
N LYS A 45 10.77 -13.28 15.30
CA LYS A 45 10.62 -14.73 15.23
C LYS A 45 11.88 -15.41 14.68
N PRO A 46 12.22 -16.62 15.18
CA PRO A 46 13.29 -17.44 14.60
C PRO A 46 13.13 -17.68 13.10
N ALA A 47 11.89 -17.72 12.60
CA ALA A 47 11.56 -17.90 11.19
C ALA A 47 12.15 -16.84 10.26
N LEU A 48 12.47 -15.62 10.73
CA LEU A 48 13.21 -14.66 9.92
C LEU A 48 14.62 -15.20 9.57
N GLY A 49 15.21 -15.98 10.47
CA GLY A 49 16.49 -16.67 10.28
C GLY A 49 16.50 -17.62 9.09
N GLU A 50 15.37 -18.29 8.85
CA GLU A 50 15.20 -19.30 7.80
C GLU A 50 14.61 -18.71 6.51
N GLN A 51 14.23 -17.42 6.51
CA GLN A 51 13.52 -16.80 5.40
C GLN A 51 14.29 -16.83 4.07
N ALA A 52 15.63 -16.76 4.09
CA ALA A 52 16.44 -16.86 2.87
C ALA A 52 16.23 -18.19 2.14
N GLU A 53 16.09 -19.29 2.88
CA GLU A 53 15.80 -20.61 2.31
C GLU A 53 14.41 -20.63 1.68
N VAL A 54 13.40 -20.10 2.39
CA VAL A 54 12.03 -20.00 1.89
C VAL A 54 11.98 -19.19 0.58
N ILE A 55 12.62 -18.03 0.55
CA ILE A 55 12.66 -17.15 -0.64
C ILE A 55 13.36 -17.83 -1.81
N THR A 56 14.52 -18.47 -1.54
CA THR A 56 15.26 -19.22 -2.57
C THR A 56 14.40 -20.34 -3.15
N ARG A 57 13.70 -21.08 -2.28
CA ARG A 57 12.79 -22.15 -2.69
C ARG A 57 11.63 -21.62 -3.52
N MET A 58 10.99 -20.53 -3.09
CA MET A 58 9.85 -19.94 -3.81
C MET A 58 10.26 -19.38 -5.18
N ARG A 59 11.39 -18.67 -5.28
CA ARG A 59 11.95 -18.18 -6.57
C ARG A 59 12.27 -19.33 -7.52
N THR A 60 12.68 -20.49 -6.99
CA THR A 60 12.93 -21.70 -7.80
C THR A 60 11.62 -22.33 -8.29
N LEU A 61 10.59 -22.37 -7.44
CA LEU A 61 9.31 -22.99 -7.76
C LEU A 61 8.46 -22.17 -8.73
N LEU A 62 8.53 -20.83 -8.67
CA LEU A 62 7.74 -19.93 -9.51
C LEU A 62 8.59 -18.74 -10.00
N PRO A 63 9.51 -18.94 -10.97
CA PRO A 63 10.43 -17.91 -11.44
C PRO A 63 9.75 -16.73 -12.16
N GLY A 64 8.49 -16.89 -12.58
CA GLY A 64 7.71 -15.82 -13.23
C GLY A 64 7.09 -14.80 -12.26
N LEU A 65 7.09 -15.08 -10.96
CA LEU A 65 6.57 -14.19 -9.93
C LEU A 65 7.73 -13.41 -9.29
N LEU A 66 7.64 -12.08 -9.26
CA LEU A 66 8.63 -11.28 -8.56
C LEU A 66 8.45 -11.41 -7.04
N LEU A 67 9.39 -12.09 -6.38
CA LEU A 67 9.39 -12.26 -4.93
C LEU A 67 10.42 -11.34 -4.26
N PHE A 68 9.95 -10.47 -3.38
CA PHE A 68 10.76 -9.59 -2.55
C PHE A 68 10.98 -10.15 -1.14
N SER A 69 12.16 -9.90 -0.58
CA SER A 69 12.45 -10.17 0.83
C SER A 69 12.14 -8.96 1.68
N GLY A 70 11.53 -9.17 2.84
CA GLY A 70 11.30 -8.11 3.80
C GLY A 70 11.20 -8.62 5.23
N LEU A 71 10.71 -7.78 6.12
CA LEU A 71 10.34 -8.16 7.48
C LEU A 71 9.17 -7.31 7.96
N GLU A 72 8.38 -7.84 8.88
CA GLU A 72 7.45 -7.04 9.68
C GLU A 72 8.13 -6.66 11.00
N TRP A 73 8.44 -5.37 11.14
CA TRP A 73 9.10 -4.77 12.28
C TRP A 73 8.10 -4.46 13.40
N ASN A 74 8.38 -4.90 14.62
CA ASN A 74 7.73 -4.37 15.82
C ASN A 74 8.39 -3.04 16.14
N THR A 75 7.73 -1.94 15.76
CA THR A 75 8.36 -0.63 15.83
C THR A 75 8.47 -0.16 17.30
N PRO A 76 9.48 0.67 17.65
CA PRO A 76 9.66 1.17 19.01
C PRO A 76 8.44 1.92 19.55
N THR A 77 7.88 2.79 18.71
CA THR A 77 6.62 3.51 18.91
C THR A 77 5.65 3.19 17.78
N GLY A 78 4.35 3.26 18.02
CA GLY A 78 3.32 2.79 17.09
C GLY A 78 3.17 1.26 17.05
N GLY A 79 2.63 0.79 15.93
CA GLY A 79 2.24 -0.60 15.68
C GLY A 79 3.34 -1.42 15.01
N HIS A 80 3.02 -1.99 13.85
CA HIS A 80 4.01 -2.69 13.02
C HIS A 80 4.30 -1.91 11.73
N ALA A 81 5.46 -2.18 11.13
CA ALA A 81 5.81 -1.65 9.83
C ALA A 81 6.53 -2.70 8.98
N CYS A 82 6.23 -2.75 7.69
CA CYS A 82 6.99 -3.59 6.77
C CYS A 82 8.21 -2.86 6.23
N LEU A 83 9.35 -3.55 6.21
CA LEU A 83 10.53 -3.18 5.45
C LEU A 83 10.67 -4.13 4.26
N ILE A 84 10.62 -3.62 3.03
CA ILE A 84 10.75 -4.41 1.81
C ILE A 84 12.05 -4.07 1.10
N PHE A 85 12.97 -5.02 0.99
CA PHE A 85 14.28 -4.80 0.38
C PHE A 85 14.23 -5.04 -1.13
N PRO A 86 14.90 -4.19 -1.93
CA PRO A 86 15.15 -4.51 -3.34
C PRO A 86 15.92 -5.84 -3.45
N PRO A 87 15.59 -6.68 -4.46
CA PRO A 87 16.32 -7.92 -4.70
C PRO A 87 17.84 -7.69 -4.79
N SER A 88 18.58 -8.32 -3.90
CA SER A 88 20.04 -8.30 -3.87
C SER A 88 20.58 -9.53 -3.15
N SER A 89 21.88 -9.83 -3.29
CA SER A 89 22.51 -10.92 -2.53
C SER A 89 22.61 -10.65 -1.03
N ARG A 90 22.32 -9.42 -0.57
CA ARG A 90 22.44 -8.98 0.83
C ARG A 90 21.11 -8.64 1.49
N GLU A 91 19.99 -8.78 0.76
CA GLU A 91 18.66 -8.41 1.26
C GLU A 91 18.31 -9.12 2.58
N HIS A 92 18.74 -10.38 2.73
CA HIS A 92 18.54 -11.17 3.94
C HIS A 92 19.45 -10.72 5.09
N ASP A 93 20.74 -10.51 4.81
CA ASP A 93 21.71 -10.08 5.82
C ASP A 93 21.35 -8.70 6.40
N HIS A 94 20.88 -7.79 5.55
CA HIS A 94 20.35 -6.49 5.99
C HIS A 94 19.13 -6.66 6.89
N ALA A 95 18.15 -7.50 6.48
CA ALA A 95 16.95 -7.76 7.26
C ALA A 95 17.28 -8.37 8.64
N GLN A 96 18.16 -9.38 8.69
CA GLN A 96 18.57 -10.01 9.95
C GLN A 96 19.36 -9.06 10.86
N THR A 97 20.30 -8.30 10.29
CA THR A 97 21.12 -7.35 11.06
C THR A 97 20.23 -6.26 11.65
N PHE A 98 19.29 -5.73 10.86
CA PHE A 98 18.30 -4.77 11.32
C PHE A 98 17.44 -5.35 12.44
N ALA A 99 16.84 -6.53 12.23
CA ALA A 99 15.96 -7.14 13.22
C ALA A 99 16.65 -7.37 14.57
N ARG A 100 17.89 -7.88 14.57
CA ARG A 100 18.65 -8.12 15.80
C ARG A 100 18.97 -6.85 16.58
N ALA A 101 19.20 -5.74 15.87
CA ALA A 101 19.62 -4.48 16.49
C ALA A 101 18.42 -3.59 16.87
N TYR A 102 17.34 -3.62 16.10
CA TYR A 102 16.30 -2.59 16.14
C TYR A 102 14.86 -3.11 16.27
N ASP A 103 14.61 -4.43 16.28
CA ASP A 103 13.28 -4.94 16.60
C ASP A 103 12.96 -4.81 18.09
N ARG A 104 11.69 -4.51 18.41
CA ARG A 104 11.21 -4.44 19.79
C ARG A 104 11.00 -5.85 20.36
N LEU A 105 12.09 -6.55 20.67
CA LEU A 105 12.11 -7.83 21.36
C LEU A 105 11.84 -7.67 22.86
N ALA A 106 10.80 -8.32 23.39
CA ALA A 106 10.59 -8.61 24.82
C ALA A 106 11.06 -7.54 25.84
N GLY A 107 10.74 -6.26 25.63
CA GLY A 107 11.08 -5.16 26.54
C GLY A 107 12.30 -4.31 26.14
N SER A 108 13.00 -4.65 25.06
CA SER A 108 13.95 -3.73 24.42
C SER A 108 13.23 -2.49 23.88
N GLN A 109 13.91 -1.35 23.90
CA GLN A 109 13.40 -0.08 23.36
C GLN A 109 14.46 0.53 22.43
N PRO A 110 14.65 -0.04 21.23
CA PRO A 110 15.62 0.49 20.29
C PRO A 110 15.25 1.92 19.86
N ALA A 111 16.26 2.76 19.62
CA ALA A 111 16.05 4.13 19.19
C ALA A 111 15.58 4.16 17.73
N MET A 112 14.34 4.62 17.50
CA MET A 112 13.77 4.73 16.16
C MET A 112 14.65 5.55 15.19
N PRO A 113 15.22 6.72 15.57
CA PRO A 113 16.09 7.47 14.66
C PRO A 113 17.35 6.71 14.24
N GLU A 114 17.94 5.91 15.13
CA GLU A 114 19.11 5.08 14.82
C GLU A 114 18.76 3.95 13.85
N ALA A 115 17.58 3.34 14.03
CA ALA A 115 17.08 2.30 13.11
C ALA A 115 16.91 2.87 11.68
N LEU A 116 16.31 4.05 11.54
CA LEU A 116 16.17 4.70 10.23
C LEU A 116 17.52 5.16 9.67
N ALA A 117 18.44 5.65 10.51
CA ALA A 117 19.79 6.01 10.09
C ALA A 117 20.59 4.81 9.56
N PHE A 118 20.48 3.64 10.22
CA PHE A 118 21.07 2.39 9.75
C PHE A 118 20.57 2.03 8.34
N LEU A 119 19.25 2.06 8.13
CA LEU A 119 18.65 1.76 6.83
C LEU A 119 19.05 2.79 5.77
N ALA A 120 19.13 4.08 6.13
CA ALA A 120 19.55 5.16 5.24
C ALA A 120 21.04 5.05 4.86
N ALA A 121 21.88 4.44 5.70
CA ALA A 121 23.29 4.22 5.42
C ALA A 121 23.53 3.09 4.40
N LEU A 122 22.54 2.24 4.12
CA LEU A 122 22.65 1.23 3.07
C LEU A 122 22.82 1.90 1.68
N PRO A 123 23.52 1.24 0.74
CA PRO A 123 23.60 1.70 -0.64
C PRO A 123 22.22 1.94 -1.23
N LEU A 124 22.06 3.01 -2.01
CA LEU A 124 20.74 3.44 -2.53
C LEU A 124 19.97 2.32 -3.24
N ALA A 125 20.66 1.46 -3.99
CA ALA A 125 20.08 0.33 -4.71
C ALA A 125 19.55 -0.80 -3.80
N GLU A 126 19.91 -0.80 -2.51
CA GLU A 126 19.56 -1.82 -1.52
C GLU A 126 18.72 -1.28 -0.37
N ARG A 127 18.46 0.04 -0.35
CA ARG A 127 17.62 0.68 0.67
C ARG A 127 16.19 0.15 0.57
N PRO A 128 15.62 -0.33 1.69
CA PRO A 128 14.25 -0.83 1.68
C PRO A 128 13.23 0.29 1.50
N LEU A 129 12.00 -0.12 1.19
CA LEU A 129 10.82 0.69 1.41
C LEU A 129 10.27 0.37 2.80
N PHE A 130 9.87 1.42 3.52
CA PHE A 130 9.18 1.34 4.79
C PHE A 130 7.71 1.66 4.57
N PHE A 131 6.83 0.79 5.10
CA PHE A 131 5.38 0.98 5.08
C PHE A 131 4.79 0.83 6.49
N PHE A 132 3.91 1.76 6.89
CA PHE A 132 3.16 1.62 8.13
C PHE A 132 2.06 0.56 7.96
N ASN A 133 2.06 -0.48 8.79
CA ASN A 133 1.11 -1.58 8.65
C ASN A 133 -0.19 -1.31 9.41
N HIS A 134 -1.26 -1.89 8.87
CA HIS A 134 -2.60 -2.06 9.41
C HIS A 134 -2.97 -1.03 10.49
N PRO A 135 -3.01 0.28 10.17
CA PRO A 135 -3.22 1.36 11.11
C PRO A 135 -4.67 1.45 11.61
N ALA A 136 -5.19 0.37 12.18
CA ALA A 136 -6.40 0.38 12.96
C ALA A 136 -6.24 1.30 14.17
N ARG A 137 -7.37 1.73 14.73
CA ARG A 137 -7.39 2.65 15.88
C ARG A 137 -6.48 2.15 17.01
N GLY A 138 -5.54 2.99 17.41
CA GLY A 138 -4.58 2.70 18.49
C GLY A 138 -3.26 2.05 18.04
N GLN A 139 -3.10 1.72 16.75
CA GLN A 139 -1.82 1.24 16.21
C GLN A 139 -0.90 2.39 15.81
N TRP A 140 -1.46 3.43 15.20
CA TRP A 140 -0.71 4.59 14.72
C TRP A 140 -1.49 5.89 15.00
N SER A 141 -0.77 6.95 15.33
CA SER A 141 -1.27 8.32 15.47
C SER A 141 -0.51 9.28 14.55
N ALA A 142 -1.11 10.41 14.20
CA ALA A 142 -0.48 11.42 13.35
C ALA A 142 0.87 11.89 13.91
N SER A 143 0.95 12.13 15.23
CA SER A 143 2.20 12.52 15.89
C SER A 143 3.26 11.43 15.85
N GLU A 144 2.90 10.15 15.90
CA GLU A 144 3.87 9.07 15.70
C GLU A 144 4.39 9.06 14.27
N LEU A 145 3.50 9.18 13.28
CA LEU A 145 3.94 9.27 11.88
C LEU A 145 4.90 10.44 11.67
N ASP A 146 4.62 11.61 12.25
CA ASP A 146 5.48 12.79 12.16
C ASP A 146 6.89 12.54 12.74
N LEU A 147 6.99 11.78 13.83
CA LEU A 147 8.29 11.40 14.41
C LEU A 147 9.11 10.55 13.43
N TYR A 148 8.49 9.54 12.80
CA TYR A 148 9.18 8.71 11.80
C TYR A 148 9.57 9.53 10.57
N LEU A 149 8.68 10.39 10.07
CA LEU A 149 8.97 11.24 8.91
C LEU A 149 10.11 12.23 9.17
N ALA A 150 10.16 12.83 10.35
CA ALA A 150 11.23 13.75 10.74
C ALA A 150 12.60 13.04 10.82
N ALA A 151 12.61 11.75 11.20
CA ALA A 151 13.82 10.95 11.30
C ALA A 151 14.23 10.29 9.96
N ASP A 152 13.35 10.21 8.96
CA ASP A 152 13.65 9.61 7.66
C ASP A 152 14.52 10.50 6.76
N GLN A 153 15.84 10.39 6.95
CA GLN A 153 16.84 11.03 6.08
C GLN A 153 17.13 10.23 4.80
N GLY A 154 16.62 9.00 4.70
CA GLY A 154 16.94 8.06 3.63
C GLY A 154 15.93 8.05 2.48
N GLY A 155 14.77 8.70 2.65
CA GLY A 155 13.63 8.55 1.74
C GLY A 155 13.09 7.12 1.78
N LEU A 156 13.10 6.50 2.95
CA LEU A 156 12.71 5.11 3.19
C LEU A 156 11.20 4.97 3.27
N ILE A 157 10.54 5.90 3.95
CA ILE A 157 9.11 5.84 4.25
C ILE A 157 8.33 6.20 2.98
N ALA A 158 7.61 5.20 2.47
CA ALA A 158 7.00 5.26 1.16
C ALA A 158 5.47 5.10 1.17
N GLY A 159 4.86 4.66 2.27
CA GLY A 159 3.43 4.35 2.25
C GLY A 159 2.83 3.89 3.57
N ILE A 160 1.54 3.62 3.52
CA ILE A 160 0.72 3.16 4.63
C ILE A 160 -0.36 2.20 4.13
N GLU A 161 -0.67 1.17 4.90
CA GLU A 161 -1.80 0.31 4.61
C GLU A 161 -3.12 1.06 4.81
N ALA A 162 -3.98 0.99 3.79
CA ALA A 162 -5.25 1.69 3.72
C ALA A 162 -6.44 0.86 4.21
N VAL A 163 -6.22 -0.45 4.36
CA VAL A 163 -7.17 -1.44 4.89
C VAL A 163 -6.40 -2.44 5.72
N HIS A 164 -7.09 -3.13 6.62
CA HIS A 164 -6.50 -4.19 7.42
C HIS A 164 -6.31 -5.46 6.57
N GLY A 165 -5.19 -6.18 6.78
CA GLY A 165 -5.04 -7.58 6.38
C GLY A 165 -5.90 -8.51 7.25
N HIS A 166 -5.56 -9.80 7.36
CA HIS A 166 -6.33 -10.78 8.13
C HIS A 166 -7.82 -10.79 7.74
N GLN A 167 -8.06 -10.96 6.45
CA GLN A 167 -9.21 -10.44 5.71
C GLN A 167 -10.53 -11.09 6.08
N THR A 168 -10.48 -12.30 6.64
CA THR A 168 -11.64 -13.10 7.09
C THR A 168 -11.92 -13.00 8.59
N ARG A 169 -11.05 -12.34 9.38
CA ARG A 169 -11.22 -12.32 10.85
C ARG A 169 -12.43 -11.48 11.23
N ASP A 170 -13.28 -12.00 12.12
CA ASP A 170 -14.49 -11.29 12.59
C ASP A 170 -14.19 -9.87 13.12
N LEU A 171 -13.07 -9.71 13.84
CA LEU A 171 -12.64 -8.39 14.32
C LEU A 171 -12.41 -7.40 13.17
N VAL A 172 -11.82 -7.87 12.06
CA VAL A 172 -11.55 -7.07 10.87
C VAL A 172 -12.84 -6.81 10.10
N LEU A 173 -13.73 -7.81 10.02
CA LEU A 173 -15.05 -7.67 9.39
C LEU A 173 -15.97 -6.69 10.14
N ALA A 174 -15.77 -6.54 11.45
CA ALA A 174 -16.49 -5.59 12.29
C ALA A 174 -15.96 -4.14 12.21
N LEU A 175 -14.79 -3.91 11.61
CA LEU A 175 -14.28 -2.55 11.40
C LEU A 175 -15.14 -1.84 10.35
N ASP A 176 -15.50 -0.58 10.62
CA ASP A 176 -16.07 0.30 9.59
C ASP A 176 -14.95 0.73 8.63
N PRO A 177 -14.96 0.29 7.36
CA PRO A 177 -13.90 0.63 6.42
C PRO A 177 -13.88 2.13 6.09
N LEU A 178 -15.00 2.84 6.25
CA LEU A 178 -15.06 4.29 6.03
C LEU A 178 -14.47 5.10 7.19
N ALA A 179 -14.43 4.52 8.38
CA ALA A 179 -13.77 5.08 9.56
C ALA A 179 -12.33 4.56 9.73
N TYR A 180 -11.86 3.68 8.86
CA TYR A 180 -10.50 3.17 8.93
C TYR A 180 -9.51 4.33 8.76
N PRO A 181 -8.51 4.51 9.64
CA PRO A 181 -7.71 5.72 9.69
C PRO A 181 -7.05 6.12 8.37
N SER A 182 -6.66 5.17 7.53
CA SER A 182 -6.04 5.47 6.24
C SER A 182 -7.01 5.53 5.05
N ALA A 183 -8.30 5.26 5.28
CA ALA A 183 -9.36 5.37 4.27
C ALA A 183 -10.23 6.62 4.48
N ALA A 184 -10.45 7.02 5.73
CA ALA A 184 -11.32 8.12 6.12
C ALA A 184 -10.81 9.50 5.63
N PRO A 185 -11.69 10.43 5.19
CA PRO A 185 -11.34 11.83 4.98
C PRO A 185 -10.79 12.45 6.27
N GLY A 186 -9.66 13.16 6.17
CA GLY A 186 -8.95 13.75 7.31
C GLY A 186 -8.21 12.73 8.19
N GLY A 187 -8.15 11.46 7.78
CA GLY A 187 -7.44 10.41 8.49
C GLY A 187 -5.92 10.46 8.30
N LEU A 188 -5.23 9.38 8.70
CA LEU A 188 -3.77 9.27 8.67
C LEU A 188 -3.18 9.38 7.25
N ALA A 189 -3.84 8.78 6.25
CA ALA A 189 -3.42 8.93 4.86
C ALA A 189 -3.43 10.40 4.41
N ASP A 190 -4.49 11.13 4.74
CA ASP A 190 -4.65 12.52 4.38
C ASP A 190 -3.63 13.40 5.12
N HIS A 191 -3.36 13.10 6.39
CA HIS A 191 -2.28 13.73 7.18
C HIS A 191 -0.91 13.57 6.52
N LEU A 192 -0.60 12.40 5.95
CA LEU A 192 0.65 12.19 5.22
C LEU A 192 0.70 13.04 3.93
N TYR A 193 -0.40 13.13 3.18
CA TYR A 193 -0.46 13.96 1.98
C TYR A 193 -0.40 15.46 2.26
N THR A 194 -0.89 15.94 3.41
CA THR A 194 -0.78 17.35 3.78
C THR A 194 0.68 17.79 4.02
N GLN A 195 1.60 16.85 4.23
CA GLN A 195 3.04 17.11 4.28
C GLN A 195 3.68 17.38 2.90
N GLY A 196 2.90 17.36 1.82
CA GLY A 196 3.38 17.67 0.47
C GLY A 196 4.29 16.61 -0.14
N ARG A 197 4.22 15.36 0.35
CA ARG A 197 5.01 14.23 -0.16
C ARG A 197 4.10 13.18 -0.79
N PRO A 198 4.51 12.55 -1.91
CA PRO A 198 3.80 11.41 -2.44
C PRO A 198 3.94 10.23 -1.47
N PHE A 199 2.86 9.48 -1.31
CA PHE A 199 2.76 8.32 -0.43
C PHE A 199 1.95 7.23 -1.12
N ALA A 200 2.34 5.97 -0.94
CA ALA A 200 1.59 4.82 -1.39
C ALA A 200 0.48 4.46 -0.39
N LEU A 201 -0.75 4.30 -0.88
CA LEU A 201 -1.79 3.54 -0.19
C LEU A 201 -1.76 2.08 -0.64
N LEU A 202 -1.79 1.18 0.34
CA LEU A 202 -1.62 -0.26 0.14
C LEU A 202 -2.82 -1.05 0.66
N ALA A 203 -3.11 -2.18 0.01
CA ALA A 203 -3.98 -3.22 0.56
C ALA A 203 -3.23 -4.54 0.47
N ASN A 204 -2.74 -5.03 1.61
CA ASN A 204 -2.04 -6.31 1.68
C ASN A 204 -2.86 -7.32 2.49
N SER A 205 -2.54 -8.60 2.35
CA SER A 205 -3.34 -9.66 2.97
C SER A 205 -3.01 -9.88 4.43
N ASP A 206 -1.77 -9.65 4.86
CA ASP A 206 -1.24 -10.15 6.14
C ASP A 206 -1.49 -11.66 6.30
N PHE A 207 -1.37 -12.38 5.17
CA PHE A 207 -1.70 -13.80 5.07
C PHE A 207 -0.66 -14.66 5.77
N HIS A 208 -1.12 -15.69 6.47
CA HIS A 208 -0.27 -16.61 7.23
C HIS A 208 -0.53 -18.07 6.86
N ILE A 209 0.24 -18.62 5.92
CA ILE A 209 0.01 -20.01 5.44
C ILE A 209 0.09 -21.04 6.58
N HIS A 210 0.96 -20.81 7.56
CA HIS A 210 1.17 -21.71 8.70
C HIS A 210 0.07 -21.63 9.77
N LYS A 211 -0.88 -20.69 9.65
CA LYS A 211 -2.00 -20.51 10.60
C LYS A 211 -3.36 -20.96 10.03
N GLN A 212 -3.42 -21.46 8.79
CA GLN A 212 -4.69 -21.68 8.09
C GLN A 212 -5.64 -22.67 8.78
N HIS A 213 -5.12 -23.65 9.52
CA HIS A 213 -5.93 -24.61 10.28
C HIS A 213 -6.65 -24.01 11.50
N LEU A 214 -6.14 -22.90 12.06
CA LEU A 214 -6.73 -22.22 13.22
C LEU A 214 -7.41 -20.89 12.84
N ARG A 215 -6.88 -20.23 11.81
CA ARG A 215 -7.30 -18.90 11.35
C ARG A 215 -7.30 -18.91 9.81
N PRO A 216 -8.31 -19.54 9.18
CA PRO A 216 -8.45 -19.53 7.74
C PRO A 216 -8.54 -18.10 7.22
N ASP A 217 -7.80 -17.78 6.16
CA ASP A 217 -7.79 -16.44 5.56
C ASP A 217 -7.65 -16.53 4.03
N TYR A 218 -7.86 -15.43 3.32
CA TYR A 218 -7.66 -15.40 1.88
C TYR A 218 -6.16 -15.37 1.55
N ALA A 219 -5.75 -16.28 0.68
CA ALA A 219 -4.40 -16.31 0.14
C ALA A 219 -4.06 -15.02 -0.63
N PRO A 220 -2.76 -14.73 -0.85
CA PRO A 220 -2.31 -13.47 -1.44
C PRO A 220 -3.00 -13.18 -2.78
N GLY A 221 -3.56 -11.97 -2.90
CA GLY A 221 -4.21 -11.50 -4.12
C GLY A 221 -5.59 -12.11 -4.43
N VAL A 222 -6.12 -12.98 -3.58
CA VAL A 222 -7.50 -13.48 -3.71
C VAL A 222 -8.50 -12.35 -3.45
N PHE A 223 -8.21 -11.46 -2.49
CA PHE A 223 -9.08 -10.35 -2.12
C PHE A 223 -8.32 -9.02 -2.03
N ASN A 224 -7.62 -8.73 -0.92
CA ASN A 224 -6.76 -7.55 -0.81
C ASN A 224 -5.59 -7.67 -1.80
N HIS A 225 -5.30 -6.59 -2.51
CA HIS A 225 -4.07 -6.43 -3.27
C HIS A 225 -3.76 -4.96 -3.52
N THR A 226 -2.47 -4.66 -3.67
CA THR A 226 -1.97 -3.35 -4.08
C THR A 226 -1.72 -3.34 -5.58
N ARG A 227 -2.10 -2.26 -6.26
CA ARG A 227 -1.73 -1.99 -7.65
C ARG A 227 -0.60 -0.97 -7.67
N ALA A 228 0.49 -1.24 -8.39
CA ALA A 228 1.61 -0.32 -8.62
C ALA A 228 1.61 0.11 -10.10
N GLY A 229 1.54 1.41 -10.34
CA GLY A 229 1.48 2.03 -11.66
C GLY A 229 2.87 2.29 -12.21
N VAL A 230 3.31 1.44 -13.13
CA VAL A 230 4.62 1.52 -13.80
C VAL A 230 4.47 2.09 -15.21
N ALA A 231 5.56 2.52 -15.82
CA ALA A 231 5.53 2.86 -17.24
C ALA A 231 5.27 1.60 -18.09
N PRO A 232 4.57 1.71 -19.23
CA PRO A 232 4.36 0.58 -20.13
C PRO A 232 5.67 -0.13 -20.49
N GLY A 233 5.69 -1.46 -20.36
CA GLY A 233 6.86 -2.30 -20.64
C GLY A 233 7.87 -2.42 -19.48
N GLN A 234 7.78 -1.58 -18.43
CA GLN A 234 8.67 -1.65 -17.28
C GLN A 234 8.08 -2.52 -16.16
N ARG A 235 8.28 -3.84 -16.24
CA ARG A 235 7.72 -4.80 -15.27
C ARG A 235 8.73 -5.34 -14.26
N ASP A 236 9.92 -4.76 -14.19
CA ASP A 236 10.97 -5.20 -13.28
C ASP A 236 10.82 -4.65 -11.84
N SER A 237 11.65 -5.16 -10.93
CA SER A 237 11.64 -4.75 -9.53
C SER A 237 11.96 -3.26 -9.35
N ALA A 238 12.85 -2.68 -10.14
CA ALA A 238 13.21 -1.27 -10.04
C ALA A 238 12.02 -0.37 -10.37
N ALA A 239 11.25 -0.72 -11.42
CA ALA A 239 10.04 -0.02 -11.80
C ALA A 239 8.96 -0.09 -10.71
N ILE A 240 8.76 -1.26 -10.11
CA ILE A 240 7.81 -1.45 -8.99
C ILE A 240 8.22 -0.59 -7.79
N PHE A 241 9.49 -0.64 -7.37
CA PHE A 241 9.97 0.16 -6.24
C PHE A 241 9.87 1.66 -6.51
N ALA A 242 10.16 2.10 -7.74
CA ALA A 242 9.97 3.50 -8.13
C ALA A 242 8.49 3.91 -8.07
N ALA A 243 7.58 3.07 -8.57
CA ALA A 243 6.14 3.33 -8.49
C ALA A 243 5.64 3.41 -7.05
N LEU A 244 6.09 2.51 -6.17
CA LEU A 244 5.76 2.51 -4.75
C LEU A 244 6.29 3.78 -4.05
N ARG A 245 7.55 4.16 -4.26
CA ARG A 245 8.12 5.42 -3.71
C ARG A 245 7.37 6.66 -4.19
N GLN A 246 6.94 6.67 -5.44
CA GLN A 246 6.22 7.79 -6.02
C GLN A 246 4.74 7.80 -5.65
N GLY A 247 4.26 6.84 -4.85
CA GLY A 247 2.85 6.77 -4.49
C GLY A 247 1.93 6.49 -5.69
N ARG A 248 2.44 5.87 -6.76
CA ARG A 248 1.64 5.46 -7.92
C ARG A 248 0.89 4.18 -7.60
N THR A 249 0.00 4.22 -6.62
CA THR A 249 -0.66 3.01 -6.12
C THR A 249 -2.17 3.12 -5.97
N CYS A 250 -2.81 1.95 -6.02
CA CYS A 250 -4.19 1.78 -5.56
C CYS A 250 -4.26 0.61 -4.59
N ALA A 251 -5.00 0.78 -3.49
CA ALA A 251 -5.34 -0.26 -2.55
C ALA A 251 -6.72 -0.83 -2.93
N ALA A 252 -6.79 -2.12 -3.25
CA ALA A 252 -8.00 -2.75 -3.77
C ALA A 252 -8.43 -3.97 -2.95
N GLN A 253 -9.74 -4.07 -2.69
CA GLN A 253 -10.37 -5.23 -2.07
C GLN A 253 -11.28 -5.93 -3.09
N GLY A 254 -10.82 -7.04 -3.65
CA GLY A 254 -11.46 -7.73 -4.77
C GLY A 254 -11.09 -7.10 -6.12
N HIS A 255 -11.60 -7.70 -7.21
CA HIS A 255 -11.18 -7.39 -8.59
C HIS A 255 -12.33 -6.80 -9.42
N TRP A 256 -12.97 -5.74 -8.91
CA TRP A 256 -14.22 -5.20 -9.47
C TRP A 256 -14.09 -3.80 -10.10
N LEU A 257 -12.96 -3.11 -9.92
CA LEU A 257 -12.71 -1.78 -10.48
C LEU A 257 -11.27 -1.64 -10.96
N ASP A 258 -11.11 -1.14 -12.17
CA ASP A 258 -9.82 -0.76 -12.72
C ASP A 258 -9.74 0.76 -12.95
N LEU A 259 -8.75 1.40 -12.33
CA LEU A 259 -8.35 2.78 -12.63
C LEU A 259 -7.62 2.85 -13.98
N VAL A 260 -8.20 3.55 -14.97
CA VAL A 260 -7.60 3.73 -16.31
C VAL A 260 -6.80 5.02 -16.38
N ASP A 261 -7.38 6.14 -15.95
CA ASP A 261 -6.73 7.44 -15.92
C ASP A 261 -7.18 8.22 -14.69
N PHE A 262 -6.22 8.87 -14.04
CA PHE A 262 -6.51 9.83 -12.98
C PHE A 262 -5.41 10.88 -12.97
N ARG A 263 -5.78 12.09 -13.37
CA ARG A 263 -4.85 13.19 -13.57
C ARG A 263 -5.49 14.54 -13.37
N VAL A 264 -4.67 15.53 -13.04
CA VAL A 264 -4.98 16.96 -13.18
C VAL A 264 -4.11 17.51 -14.31
N ASP A 265 -4.73 17.90 -15.41
CA ASP A 265 -4.09 18.22 -16.69
C ASP A 265 -3.14 17.09 -17.16
N GLN A 266 -1.83 17.24 -16.94
CA GLN A 266 -0.80 16.25 -17.28
C GLN A 266 -0.22 15.52 -16.07
N ALA A 267 -0.46 16.02 -14.85
CA ALA A 267 0.03 15.42 -13.62
C ALA A 267 -0.86 14.22 -13.25
N ARG A 268 -0.28 13.02 -13.23
CA ARG A 268 -0.99 11.78 -12.93
C ARG A 268 -0.89 11.46 -11.44
N LEU A 269 -1.54 10.37 -11.03
CA LEU A 269 -1.35 9.78 -9.71
C LEU A 269 0.14 9.71 -9.32
N GLY A 270 0.49 10.17 -8.12
CA GLY A 270 1.88 10.21 -7.64
C GLY A 270 2.72 11.39 -8.15
N ASP A 271 2.19 12.22 -9.07
CA ASP A 271 2.83 13.46 -9.50
C ASP A 271 2.28 14.68 -8.72
N THR A 272 2.92 15.84 -8.91
CA THR A 272 2.47 17.14 -8.40
C THR A 272 2.02 18.03 -9.55
N TRP A 273 0.81 18.57 -9.48
CA TRP A 273 0.29 19.54 -10.45
C TRP A 273 0.70 20.98 -10.06
N THR A 274 1.28 21.72 -11.01
CA THR A 274 1.79 23.10 -10.79
C THR A 274 1.21 24.11 -11.81
N GLY A 275 -0.09 24.02 -12.07
CA GLY A 275 -0.76 24.84 -13.08
C GLY A 275 -0.79 26.34 -12.74
N PRO A 276 -0.73 27.25 -13.75
CA PRO A 276 -0.74 28.70 -13.54
C PRO A 276 -2.16 29.30 -13.39
N GLY A 277 -3.19 28.46 -13.32
CA GLY A 277 -4.59 28.86 -13.32
C GLY A 277 -5.48 27.66 -12.98
N PRO A 278 -6.78 27.69 -13.30
CA PRO A 278 -7.66 26.55 -13.10
C PRO A 278 -7.16 25.34 -13.90
N GLY A 279 -7.11 24.18 -13.25
CA GLY A 279 -6.78 22.89 -13.89
C GLY A 279 -8.03 22.08 -14.20
N MET A 280 -7.87 20.97 -14.91
CA MET A 280 -8.93 19.99 -15.15
C MET A 280 -8.54 18.62 -14.61
N LEU A 281 -9.29 18.13 -13.63
CA LEU A 281 -9.20 16.76 -13.17
C LEU A 281 -9.94 15.85 -14.16
N THR A 282 -9.28 14.80 -14.64
CA THR A 282 -9.88 13.73 -15.45
C THR A 282 -9.79 12.41 -14.70
N LEU A 283 -10.89 11.69 -14.63
CA LEU A 283 -10.99 10.36 -14.03
C LEU A 283 -11.65 9.41 -15.03
N THR A 284 -10.96 8.31 -15.37
CA THR A 284 -11.48 7.23 -16.19
C THR A 284 -11.33 5.90 -15.46
N LEU A 285 -12.41 5.13 -15.41
CA LEU A 285 -12.53 3.86 -14.70
C LEU A 285 -13.17 2.80 -15.60
N GLU A 286 -12.82 1.55 -15.39
CA GLU A 286 -13.57 0.38 -15.87
C GLU A 286 -14.20 -0.32 -14.67
N ALA A 287 -15.51 -0.20 -14.51
CA ALA A 287 -16.25 -0.80 -13.41
C ALA A 287 -16.87 -2.14 -13.85
N GLY A 288 -16.32 -3.25 -13.35
CA GLY A 288 -16.86 -4.60 -13.59
C GLY A 288 -18.11 -4.90 -12.74
N GLU A 289 -18.33 -4.11 -11.69
CA GLU A 289 -19.52 -4.16 -10.85
C GLU A 289 -20.06 -2.74 -10.59
N ALA A 290 -21.34 -2.64 -10.23
CA ALA A 290 -21.92 -1.34 -9.85
C ALA A 290 -21.25 -0.79 -8.58
N LEU A 291 -21.15 0.53 -8.50
CA LEU A 291 -20.61 1.26 -7.36
C LEU A 291 -21.74 1.72 -6.45
N GLU A 292 -21.61 1.50 -5.15
CA GLU A 292 -22.46 2.13 -4.12
C GLU A 292 -22.14 3.63 -4.03
N ALA A 293 -20.85 3.99 -4.12
CA ALA A 293 -20.38 5.36 -4.11
C ALA A 293 -19.02 5.50 -4.81
N LEU A 294 -18.79 6.69 -5.36
CA LEU A 294 -17.53 7.12 -5.93
C LEU A 294 -17.26 8.56 -5.47
N ASP A 295 -16.13 8.78 -4.82
CA ASP A 295 -15.81 10.00 -4.09
C ASP A 295 -14.41 10.51 -4.44
N LEU A 296 -14.29 11.82 -4.63
CA LEU A 296 -13.01 12.54 -4.58
C LEU A 296 -12.82 13.12 -3.18
N ILE A 297 -11.71 12.78 -2.56
CA ILE A 297 -11.30 13.24 -1.23
C ILE A 297 -10.03 14.06 -1.38
N GLY A 298 -9.90 15.13 -0.61
CA GLY A 298 -8.67 15.93 -0.62
C GLY A 298 -8.84 17.31 -0.03
N GLN A 299 -7.95 18.22 -0.43
CA GLN A 299 -7.97 19.62 -0.05
C GLN A 299 -7.44 20.49 -1.18
N PHE A 300 -8.06 21.65 -1.41
CA PHE A 300 -7.60 22.67 -2.36
C PHE A 300 -6.94 23.88 -1.67
N SER A 301 -6.93 23.92 -0.35
CA SER A 301 -6.20 24.92 0.43
C SER A 301 -5.62 24.30 1.69
N HIS A 302 -4.37 24.63 2.03
CA HIS A 302 -3.75 24.22 3.30
C HIS A 302 -4.43 24.80 4.55
N THR A 303 -5.28 25.83 4.38
CA THR A 303 -6.06 26.42 5.48
C THR A 303 -7.35 25.66 5.77
N GLN A 304 -7.73 24.70 4.94
CA GLN A 304 -8.92 23.88 5.10
C GLN A 304 -8.52 22.44 5.42
N PRO A 305 -9.28 21.73 6.28
CA PRO A 305 -9.01 20.32 6.52
C PRO A 305 -9.34 19.49 5.27
N PRO A 306 -8.68 18.34 5.08
CA PRO A 306 -9.08 17.36 4.08
C PRO A 306 -10.54 16.94 4.25
N ALA A 307 -11.27 16.84 3.13
CA ALA A 307 -12.70 16.56 3.12
C ALA A 307 -13.12 15.82 1.85
N LEU A 308 -14.40 15.43 1.79
CA LEU A 308 -15.04 15.01 0.56
C LEU A 308 -15.18 16.24 -0.36
N LEU A 309 -14.41 16.28 -1.45
CA LEU A 309 -14.42 17.36 -2.42
C LEU A 309 -15.59 17.22 -3.40
N HIS A 310 -15.90 16.00 -3.80
CA HIS A 310 -16.99 15.69 -4.70
C HIS A 310 -17.46 14.24 -4.50
N SER A 311 -18.77 14.01 -4.59
CA SER A 311 -19.33 12.66 -4.69
C SER A 311 -20.09 12.52 -6.00
N PHE A 312 -19.76 11.49 -6.76
CA PHE A 312 -20.47 11.12 -7.96
C PHE A 312 -21.69 10.23 -7.65
N GLY A 313 -21.86 9.81 -6.39
CA GLY A 313 -22.91 8.88 -5.98
C GLY A 313 -22.76 7.49 -6.59
N PRO A 314 -23.85 6.69 -6.62
CA PRO A 314 -23.86 5.36 -7.22
C PRO A 314 -23.57 5.40 -8.72
N GLN A 315 -22.85 4.40 -9.23
CA GLN A 315 -22.49 4.29 -10.65
C GLN A 315 -22.77 2.88 -11.18
N PRO A 316 -23.12 2.73 -12.47
CA PRO A 316 -23.36 1.42 -13.07
C PRO A 316 -22.05 0.64 -13.29
N ALA A 317 -22.19 -0.66 -13.54
CA ALA A 317 -21.10 -1.48 -14.07
C ALA A 317 -20.87 -1.13 -15.56
N ALA A 318 -19.96 -0.21 -15.82
CA ALA A 318 -19.64 0.29 -17.16
C ALA A 318 -18.26 0.99 -17.17
N PRO A 319 -17.72 1.30 -18.36
CA PRO A 319 -16.71 2.34 -18.48
C PRO A 319 -17.26 3.68 -17.99
N LEU A 320 -16.52 4.39 -17.13
CA LEU A 320 -16.91 5.69 -16.56
C LEU A 320 -15.85 6.73 -16.88
N THR A 321 -16.26 7.96 -17.23
CA THR A 321 -15.37 9.10 -17.41
C THR A 321 -15.97 10.36 -16.82
N PHE A 322 -15.18 11.07 -16.03
CA PHE A 322 -15.57 12.31 -15.38
C PHE A 322 -14.52 13.40 -15.59
N SER A 323 -14.98 14.65 -15.53
CA SER A 323 -14.11 15.82 -15.58
C SER A 323 -14.60 16.88 -14.59
N LEU A 324 -13.69 17.41 -13.77
CA LEU A 324 -14.00 18.44 -12.78
C LEU A 324 -12.95 19.55 -12.79
N PRO A 325 -13.38 20.81 -12.62
CA PRO A 325 -12.43 21.91 -12.48
C PRO A 325 -11.66 21.78 -11.17
N VAL A 326 -10.34 21.99 -11.24
CA VAL A 326 -9.49 22.25 -10.09
C VAL A 326 -9.31 23.76 -9.97
N PRO A 327 -9.64 24.38 -8.83
CA PRO A 327 -9.55 25.84 -8.67
C PRO A 327 -8.14 26.39 -8.97
N ALA A 328 -8.08 27.63 -9.46
CA ALA A 328 -6.82 28.35 -9.57
C ALA A 328 -6.16 28.48 -8.19
N GLY A 329 -4.84 28.32 -8.13
CA GLY A 329 -4.09 28.37 -6.87
C GLY A 329 -4.38 27.22 -5.91
N ALA A 330 -5.01 26.11 -6.36
CA ALA A 330 -5.29 24.97 -5.49
C ALA A 330 -3.99 24.37 -4.91
N LYS A 331 -3.97 24.17 -3.59
CA LYS A 331 -2.85 23.60 -2.84
C LYS A 331 -3.30 22.48 -1.93
N GLY A 332 -2.59 21.34 -1.96
CA GLY A 332 -2.94 20.15 -1.19
C GLY A 332 -2.86 18.89 -2.03
N PHE A 333 -3.96 18.14 -2.10
CA PHE A 333 -4.00 16.86 -2.79
C PHE A 333 -5.42 16.47 -3.18
N VAL A 334 -5.53 15.49 -4.08
CA VAL A 334 -6.79 14.82 -4.42
C VAL A 334 -6.56 13.32 -4.57
N ARG A 335 -7.44 12.49 -4.00
CA ARG A 335 -7.45 11.03 -4.11
C ARG A 335 -8.85 10.48 -4.31
N LEU A 336 -8.92 9.22 -4.75
CA LEU A 336 -10.16 8.52 -5.05
C LEU A 336 -10.54 7.54 -3.94
N ARG A 337 -11.84 7.45 -3.65
CA ARG A 337 -12.44 6.33 -2.92
C ARG A 337 -13.66 5.81 -3.68
N ALA A 338 -13.76 4.51 -3.84
CA ALA A 338 -14.92 3.84 -4.41
C ALA A 338 -15.38 2.68 -3.53
N LEU A 339 -16.69 2.46 -3.51
CA LEU A 339 -17.36 1.39 -2.77
C LEU A 339 -18.10 0.49 -3.75
N ALA A 340 -17.86 -0.81 -3.70
CA ALA A 340 -18.64 -1.76 -4.49
C ALA A 340 -20.07 -1.88 -3.97
N ALA A 341 -21.07 -1.94 -4.86
CA ALA A 341 -22.46 -2.18 -4.49
C ALA A 341 -22.68 -3.60 -3.95
N ARG A 342 -21.98 -4.61 -4.48
CA ARG A 342 -22.01 -5.97 -3.92
C ARG A 342 -21.06 -6.06 -2.73
N ARG A 343 -21.50 -6.76 -1.69
CA ARG A 343 -20.77 -6.97 -0.43
C ARG A 343 -20.22 -8.39 -0.26
N GLU A 344 -20.51 -9.27 -1.20
CA GLU A 344 -20.02 -10.65 -1.19
C GLU A 344 -18.50 -10.68 -1.34
N ARG A 345 -17.84 -11.49 -0.50
CA ARG A 345 -16.40 -11.74 -0.54
C ARG A 345 -16.16 -13.21 -0.94
N PRO A 346 -14.94 -13.61 -1.36
CA PRO A 346 -14.64 -15.01 -1.68
C PRO A 346 -14.86 -15.95 -0.49
N TRP A 347 -15.22 -17.22 -0.69
CA TRP A 347 -15.30 -18.18 0.42
C TRP A 347 -13.93 -18.37 1.10
N PRO A 348 -13.84 -18.57 2.43
CA PRO A 348 -14.91 -18.62 3.42
C PRO A 348 -15.36 -17.20 3.84
N SER A 349 -16.50 -16.73 3.33
CA SER A 349 -16.91 -15.30 3.44
C SER A 349 -18.19 -15.07 4.23
N GLN A 350 -18.19 -13.90 4.87
CA GLN A 350 -19.35 -13.10 5.26
C GLN A 350 -19.49 -11.88 4.32
N CYS A 351 -20.67 -11.26 4.25
CA CYS A 351 -20.90 -10.02 3.49
C CYS A 351 -20.30 -8.81 4.21
N ALA A 352 -19.41 -8.07 3.55
CA ALA A 352 -18.85 -6.84 4.08
C ALA A 352 -18.44 -5.88 2.96
N MET A 353 -18.37 -4.58 3.28
CA MET A 353 -18.01 -3.53 2.32
C MET A 353 -16.64 -3.82 1.68
N ARG A 354 -16.50 -3.47 0.39
CA ARG A 354 -15.28 -3.67 -0.41
C ARG A 354 -14.85 -2.32 -0.96
N LEU A 355 -13.62 -1.92 -0.66
CA LEU A 355 -13.07 -0.63 -1.04
C LEU A 355 -12.11 -0.72 -2.22
N PHE A 356 -12.08 0.36 -2.99
CA PHE A 356 -10.98 0.72 -3.86
C PHE A 356 -10.53 2.14 -3.51
N LEU A 357 -9.25 2.31 -3.22
CA LEU A 357 -8.65 3.59 -2.83
C LEU A 357 -7.46 3.86 -3.75
N SER A 358 -7.34 5.08 -4.26
CA SER A 358 -6.11 5.52 -4.91
C SER A 358 -5.24 6.27 -3.91
N SER A 359 -3.94 6.30 -4.17
CA SER A 359 -3.07 7.35 -3.65
C SER A 359 -3.47 8.73 -4.20
N ALA A 360 -2.64 9.75 -4.00
CA ALA A 360 -2.99 11.11 -4.35
C ALA A 360 -2.24 11.68 -5.57
N ILE A 361 -2.84 12.69 -6.18
CA ILE A 361 -2.15 13.71 -6.98
C ILE A 361 -1.94 14.90 -6.04
N LEU A 362 -0.71 15.39 -5.93
CA LEU A 362 -0.44 16.59 -5.13
C LEU A 362 -0.72 17.85 -5.95
N LEU A 363 -1.10 18.93 -5.27
CA LEU A 363 -1.50 20.19 -5.88
C LEU A 363 -0.63 21.32 -5.34
N GLU A 364 0.04 22.04 -6.24
CA GLU A 364 0.84 23.24 -5.98
C GLU A 364 0.54 24.30 -7.05
N GLY A 365 -0.75 24.62 -7.22
CA GLY A 365 -1.20 25.68 -8.13
C GLY A 365 -0.59 27.03 -7.78
N ARG A 366 -0.28 27.82 -8.82
CA ARG A 366 0.29 29.16 -8.71
C ARG A 366 -0.74 30.26 -8.85
#